data_AF-A0A956FBL2-F1
#
_entry.id   AF-A0A956FBL2-F1
#
_cell.length_a   1.000
_cell.length_b   1.000
_cell.length_c   1.000
_cell.angle_alpha   90.00
_cell.angle_beta   90.00
_cell.angle_gamma   90.00
#
_symmetry.space_group_name_H-M   'P 1'
#
loop_
_entity.id
_entity.type
_entity.pdbx_description
1 polymer ?
#
loop_
_entity_poly.entity_id
_entity_poly.type
_entity_poly.pdbx_seq_one_letter_code
_entity_poly.pdbx_strand_id
1 'polypeptide(L)'
;MLERGYEEHTTPRTSPPRLLLAVLVMALTVVGANWAVGRFLDTQGTNLGYVYIAHKWRVLSTLDAPVDWLVLGDSSGSQAFDPQVLHDTTGKTAINLGTIGNFGLSDDLWMLEEYIDRFGPPERVVLIHVYDVWHRSLKPSLIGRIPRPWVLSDQTAERYGFDQEARRDIFLNRYVRLFAERTSLRKSIEYAWLRLTSDDEELADARKKDRALPPEDPELTDSGFVRMCGALPSALKRDSRGHMRFLKKRRPRISKDNREALLSIAKLAQQHGFPVHVINGPLYERLERKPEFHGYFDRQVTMLRTLVE
;
A
#
# COMPACT_ATOMS: atom_id res chain seq x y z
N MET A 1 52.56 -45.17 -26.03
CA MET A 1 51.42 -45.84 -25.37
C MET A 1 51.42 -45.41 -23.92
N LEU A 2 50.53 -44.48 -23.55
CA LEU A 2 50.34 -44.02 -22.17
C LEU A 2 48.99 -44.55 -21.71
N GLU A 3 49.00 -45.60 -20.90
CA GLU A 3 47.82 -46.09 -20.20
C GLU A 3 47.45 -45.07 -19.12
N ARG A 4 46.43 -44.25 -19.39
CA ARG A 4 45.78 -43.45 -18.35
C ARG A 4 44.95 -44.41 -17.52
N GLY A 5 45.43 -44.72 -16.31
CA GLY A 5 44.64 -45.40 -15.29
C GLY A 5 43.35 -44.63 -15.05
N TYR A 6 42.22 -45.27 -15.33
CA TYR A 6 40.92 -44.79 -14.88
C TYR A 6 40.86 -45.02 -13.36
N GLU A 7 41.08 -43.96 -12.58
CA GLU A 7 40.70 -43.99 -11.17
C GLU A 7 39.18 -44.19 -11.11
N GLU A 8 38.74 -45.29 -10.51
CA GLU A 8 37.34 -45.51 -10.19
C GLU A 8 36.90 -44.40 -9.24
N HIS A 9 36.19 -43.39 -9.77
CA HIS A 9 35.48 -42.42 -8.96
C HIS A 9 34.35 -43.13 -8.21
N THR A 10 34.66 -43.65 -7.03
CA THR A 10 33.64 -44.10 -6.08
C THR A 10 32.79 -42.91 -5.70
N THR A 11 31.58 -42.83 -6.24
CA THR A 11 30.62 -41.81 -5.82
C THR A 11 30.29 -42.03 -4.35
N PRO A 12 30.43 -41.01 -3.48
CA PRO A 12 30.16 -41.17 -2.06
C PRO A 12 28.70 -41.59 -1.87
N ARG A 13 28.47 -42.77 -1.26
CA ARG A 13 27.14 -43.25 -0.90
C ARG A 13 26.53 -42.30 0.14
N THR A 14 25.60 -41.45 -0.30
CA THR A 14 24.79 -40.63 0.60
C THR A 14 23.74 -41.51 1.26
N SER A 15 23.73 -41.58 2.59
CA SER A 15 22.67 -42.29 3.31
C SER A 15 21.37 -41.46 3.27
N PRO A 16 20.18 -42.09 3.17
CA PRO A 16 18.90 -41.38 3.15
C PRO A 16 18.72 -40.34 4.28
N PRO A 17 19.17 -40.59 5.53
CA PRO A 17 19.09 -39.58 6.59
C PRO A 17 19.92 -38.32 6.31
N ARG A 18 21.10 -38.45 5.68
CA ARG A 18 21.94 -37.30 5.31
C ARG A 18 21.29 -36.47 4.21
N LEU A 19 20.64 -37.12 3.25
CA LEU A 19 19.88 -36.43 2.21
C LEU A 19 18.69 -35.67 2.81
N LEU A 20 17.91 -36.30 3.68
CA LEU A 20 16.78 -35.65 4.36
C LEU A 20 17.23 -34.45 5.19
N LEU A 21 18.33 -34.59 5.96
CA LEU A 21 18.89 -33.48 6.73
C LEU A 21 19.32 -32.32 5.82
N ALA A 22 19.98 -32.60 4.70
CA ALA A 22 20.38 -31.57 3.75
C ALA A 22 19.16 -30.82 3.16
N VAL A 23 18.10 -31.54 2.80
CA VAL A 23 16.85 -30.95 2.31
C VAL A 23 16.19 -30.09 3.39
N LEU A 24 16.13 -30.57 4.64
CA LEU A 24 15.56 -29.83 5.76
C LEU A 24 16.35 -28.54 6.05
N VAL A 25 17.68 -28.62 6.09
CA VAL A 25 18.55 -27.45 6.30
C VAL A 25 18.35 -26.43 5.18
N MET A 26 18.28 -26.88 3.93
CA MET A 26 18.04 -26.00 2.78
C MET A 26 16.66 -25.33 2.87
N ALA A 27 15.62 -26.08 3.21
CA ALA A 27 14.26 -25.56 3.38
C ALA A 27 14.21 -24.51 4.51
N LEU A 28 14.80 -24.81 5.68
CA LEU A 28 14.89 -23.88 6.81
C LEU A 28 15.67 -22.62 6.45
N THR A 29 16.75 -22.75 5.67
CA THR A 29 17.54 -21.61 5.20
C THR A 29 16.70 -20.71 4.29
N VAL A 30 15.97 -21.28 3.33
CA VAL A 30 15.10 -20.52 2.43
C VAL A 30 13.97 -19.82 3.19
N VAL A 31 13.31 -20.53 4.12
CA VAL A 31 12.23 -19.97 4.95
C VAL A 31 12.77 -18.85 5.85
N GLY A 32 13.90 -19.07 6.51
CA GLY A 32 14.55 -18.09 7.38
C GLY A 32 14.99 -16.84 6.62
N ALA A 33 15.64 -17.01 5.46
CA ALA A 33 16.04 -15.90 4.59
C ALA A 33 14.83 -15.10 4.10
N ASN A 34 13.78 -15.78 3.66
CA ASN A 34 12.57 -15.11 3.19
C ASN A 34 11.84 -14.38 4.32
N TRP A 35 11.78 -14.94 5.53
CA TRP A 35 11.24 -14.26 6.71
C TRP A 35 12.04 -13.02 7.08
N ALA A 36 13.38 -13.12 7.10
CA ALA A 36 14.26 -12.00 7.39
C ALA A 36 14.11 -10.87 6.35
N VAL A 37 14.09 -11.21 5.06
CA VAL A 37 13.82 -10.24 3.99
C VAL A 37 12.43 -9.63 4.13
N GLY A 38 11.42 -10.42 4.49
CA GLY A 38 10.07 -9.90 4.74
C GLY A 38 10.07 -8.83 5.85
N ARG A 39 10.65 -9.15 7.00
CA ARG A 39 10.76 -8.20 8.12
C ARG A 39 11.53 -6.94 7.73
N PHE A 40 12.65 -7.10 7.02
CA PHE A 40 13.43 -5.97 6.51
C PHE A 40 12.59 -5.07 5.59
N LEU A 41 11.94 -5.66 4.58
CA LEU A 41 11.15 -4.92 3.58
C LEU A 41 9.89 -4.27 4.16
N ASP A 42 9.33 -4.75 5.27
CA ASP A 42 8.21 -4.07 5.94
C ASP A 42 8.59 -2.73 6.58
N THR A 43 9.86 -2.58 6.93
CA THR A 43 10.38 -1.39 7.60
C THR A 43 11.25 -0.51 6.72
N GLN A 44 11.96 -1.12 5.77
CA GLN A 44 13.02 -0.49 4.97
C GLN A 44 12.82 -0.73 3.46
N GLY A 45 11.64 -1.22 3.06
CA GLY A 45 11.35 -1.51 1.66
C GLY A 45 11.27 -0.24 0.81
N THR A 46 11.96 -0.25 -0.33
CA THR A 46 11.89 0.85 -1.32
C THR A 46 10.52 0.99 -1.99
N ASN A 47 9.60 0.05 -1.78
CA ASN A 47 8.20 0.17 -2.19
C ASN A 47 7.37 0.78 -1.06
N LEU A 48 7.36 2.12 -1.00
CA LEU A 48 6.64 2.86 0.05
C LEU A 48 5.15 2.51 0.12
N GLY A 49 4.53 2.13 -1.00
CA GLY A 49 3.12 1.73 -0.97
C GLY A 49 2.88 0.47 -0.14
N TYR A 50 3.82 -0.48 -0.15
CA TYR A 50 3.72 -1.69 0.66
C TYR A 50 3.95 -1.37 2.15
N VAL A 51 4.91 -0.50 2.43
CA VAL A 51 5.19 0.00 3.78
C VAL A 51 3.96 0.72 4.35
N TYR A 52 3.31 1.58 3.56
CA TYR A 52 2.12 2.33 4.01
C TYR A 52 0.96 1.40 4.32
N ILE A 53 0.66 0.43 3.46
CA ILE A 53 -0.40 -0.56 3.72
C ILE A 53 -0.12 -1.31 5.03
N ALA A 54 1.08 -1.86 5.18
CA ALA A 54 1.45 -2.60 6.38
C ALA A 54 1.38 -1.72 7.64
N HIS A 55 1.79 -0.45 7.53
CA HIS A 55 1.71 0.53 8.62
C HIS A 55 0.26 0.82 9.03
N LYS A 56 -0.63 1.14 8.09
CA LYS A 56 -2.03 1.49 8.42
C LYS A 56 -2.79 0.32 9.04
N TRP A 57 -2.59 -0.88 8.51
CA TRP A 57 -3.16 -2.07 9.14
C TRP A 57 -2.58 -2.36 10.53
N ARG A 58 -1.29 -2.03 10.77
CA ARG A 58 -0.70 -2.12 12.11
C ARG A 58 -1.35 -1.11 13.05
N VAL A 59 -1.42 0.16 12.66
CA VAL A 59 -2.09 1.23 13.40
C VAL A 59 -3.50 0.83 13.80
N LEU A 60 -4.29 0.33 12.83
CA LEU A 60 -5.61 -0.19 13.13
C LEU A 60 -5.54 -1.34 14.16
N SER A 61 -4.67 -2.33 13.94
CA SER A 61 -4.57 -3.51 14.82
C SER A 61 -4.12 -3.21 16.25
N THR A 62 -3.31 -2.18 16.46
CA THR A 62 -2.78 -1.77 17.76
C THR A 62 -3.59 -0.64 18.39
N LEU A 63 -4.68 -0.22 17.76
CA LEU A 63 -5.62 0.72 18.37
C LEU A 63 -6.27 0.05 19.59
N ASP A 64 -6.28 0.73 20.74
CA ASP A 64 -6.76 0.18 22.01
C ASP A 64 -8.18 0.64 22.38
N ALA A 65 -8.67 1.72 21.76
CA ALA A 65 -9.98 2.32 22.05
C ALA A 65 -10.64 2.88 20.78
N PRO A 66 -11.99 3.01 20.76
CA PRO A 66 -12.68 3.69 19.67
C PRO A 66 -12.22 5.14 19.55
N VAL A 67 -12.26 5.66 18.32
CA VAL A 67 -12.10 7.08 17.99
C VAL A 67 -13.38 7.68 17.45
N ASP A 68 -13.52 9.00 17.58
CA ASP A 68 -14.68 9.72 17.06
C ASP A 68 -14.68 9.72 15.51
N TRP A 69 -13.50 9.92 14.88
CA TRP A 69 -13.37 10.01 13.42
C TRP A 69 -12.44 8.95 12.85
N LEU A 70 -12.96 8.16 11.91
CA LEU A 70 -12.18 7.22 11.12
C LEU A 70 -11.86 7.85 9.76
N VAL A 71 -10.59 8.09 9.47
CA VAL A 71 -10.16 8.63 8.18
C VAL A 71 -9.59 7.50 7.32
N LEU A 72 -10.24 7.27 6.18
CA LEU A 72 -9.87 6.28 5.17
C LEU A 72 -9.52 7.02 3.88
N GLY A 73 -8.87 6.35 2.93
CA GLY A 73 -8.43 7.04 1.72
C GLY A 73 -7.17 6.48 1.08
N ASP A 74 -6.63 7.26 0.17
CA ASP A 74 -5.34 7.00 -0.44
C ASP A 74 -4.20 7.76 0.25
N SER A 75 -3.06 7.84 -0.44
CA SER A 75 -1.87 8.53 0.05
C SER A 75 -2.09 10.02 0.27
N SER A 76 -3.01 10.64 -0.47
CA SER A 76 -3.36 12.04 -0.24
C SER A 76 -4.14 12.20 1.05
N GLY A 77 -5.06 11.29 1.38
CA GLY A 77 -5.69 11.24 2.70
C GLY A 77 -4.67 11.03 3.83
N SER A 78 -3.75 10.09 3.62
CA SER A 78 -2.68 9.79 4.58
C SER A 78 -1.78 10.99 4.93
N GLN A 79 -1.59 11.91 3.99
CA GLN A 79 -0.67 13.04 4.10
C GLN A 79 -1.36 14.37 4.37
N ALA A 80 -2.68 14.44 4.15
CA ALA A 80 -3.44 15.68 4.27
C ALA A 80 -4.14 15.83 5.62
N PHE A 81 -4.48 14.71 6.25
CA PHE A 81 -5.27 14.72 7.48
C PHE A 81 -4.39 14.33 8.66
N ASP A 82 -3.98 15.31 9.45
CA ASP A 82 -3.30 15.08 10.72
C ASP A 82 -4.34 14.97 11.86
N PRO A 83 -4.51 13.78 12.48
CA PRO A 83 -5.42 13.60 13.60
C PRO A 83 -5.13 14.54 14.78
N GLN A 84 -3.88 14.95 14.99
CA GLN A 84 -3.51 15.84 16.10
C GLN A 84 -4.15 17.22 15.91
N VAL A 85 -4.16 17.75 14.68
CA VAL A 85 -4.79 19.04 14.37
C VAL A 85 -6.28 19.01 14.66
N LEU A 86 -6.98 17.91 14.37
CA LEU A 86 -8.40 17.76 14.70
C LEU A 86 -8.60 17.76 16.22
N HIS A 87 -7.79 17.00 16.95
CA HIS A 87 -7.86 16.94 18.40
C HIS A 87 -7.65 18.31 19.04
N ASP A 88 -6.60 19.01 18.65
CA ASP A 88 -6.28 20.34 19.17
C ASP A 88 -7.39 21.36 18.88
N THR A 89 -8.09 21.22 17.74
CA THR A 89 -9.12 22.17 17.31
C THR A 89 -10.50 21.85 17.90
N THR A 90 -10.82 20.58 18.14
CA THR A 90 -12.20 20.13 18.43
C THR A 90 -12.34 19.28 19.69
N GLY A 91 -11.23 18.84 20.28
CA GLY A 91 -11.20 17.84 21.35
C GLY A 91 -11.53 16.42 20.90
N LYS A 92 -11.83 16.20 19.61
CA LYS A 92 -12.23 14.89 19.07
C LYS A 92 -11.02 14.04 18.71
N THR A 93 -11.13 12.74 18.95
CA THR A 93 -10.12 11.74 18.59
C THR A 93 -10.30 11.29 17.15
N ALA A 94 -9.19 10.98 16.47
CA ALA A 94 -9.23 10.46 15.11
C ALA A 94 -8.09 9.48 14.85
N ILE A 95 -8.27 8.62 13.85
CA ILE A 95 -7.18 7.80 13.32
C ILE A 95 -7.14 7.90 11.80
N ASN A 96 -5.94 8.05 11.24
CA ASN A 96 -5.73 8.13 9.80
C ASN A 96 -5.23 6.81 9.23
N LEU A 97 -6.11 6.09 8.55
CA LEU A 97 -5.84 4.81 7.92
C LEU A 97 -5.74 4.89 6.39
N GLY A 98 -5.67 6.09 5.79
CA GLY A 98 -5.51 6.22 4.34
C GLY A 98 -4.21 5.57 3.85
N THR A 99 -4.25 4.79 2.77
CA THR A 99 -3.11 4.01 2.28
C THR A 99 -2.52 4.56 0.98
N ILE A 100 -2.80 3.92 -0.15
CA ILE A 100 -2.31 4.30 -1.47
C ILE A 100 -3.41 4.19 -2.51
N GLY A 101 -3.34 5.05 -3.53
CA GLY A 101 -4.42 5.15 -4.51
C GLY A 101 -4.59 3.90 -5.39
N ASN A 102 -3.59 3.03 -5.46
CA ASN A 102 -3.73 1.77 -6.20
C ASN A 102 -4.48 0.68 -5.44
N PHE A 103 -4.71 0.86 -4.13
CA PHE A 103 -5.49 -0.09 -3.35
C PHE A 103 -6.99 0.19 -3.49
N GLY A 104 -7.36 1.47 -3.62
CA GLY A 104 -8.73 1.91 -3.86
C GLY A 104 -9.62 1.71 -2.64
N LEU A 105 -10.93 1.68 -2.87
CA LEU A 105 -11.92 1.66 -1.80
C LEU A 105 -12.10 0.28 -1.15
N SER A 106 -11.57 -0.80 -1.76
CA SER A 106 -11.64 -2.12 -1.15
C SER A 106 -10.87 -2.16 0.17
N ASP A 107 -9.72 -1.49 0.25
CA ASP A 107 -8.94 -1.39 1.48
C ASP A 107 -9.66 -0.55 2.55
N ASP A 108 -10.26 0.58 2.15
CA ASP A 108 -11.09 1.40 3.04
C ASP A 108 -12.24 0.57 3.65
N LEU A 109 -12.94 -0.19 2.82
CA LEU A 109 -14.03 -1.06 3.25
C LEU A 109 -13.55 -2.09 4.27
N TRP A 110 -12.42 -2.77 3.99
CA TRP A 110 -11.89 -3.78 4.91
C TRP A 110 -11.46 -3.20 6.24
N MET A 111 -10.81 -2.03 6.24
CA MET A 111 -10.44 -1.35 7.48
C MET A 111 -11.66 -0.86 8.26
N LEU A 112 -12.71 -0.40 7.57
CA LEU A 112 -13.97 -0.02 8.19
C LEU A 112 -14.69 -1.22 8.82
N GLU A 113 -14.79 -2.34 8.11
CA GLU A 113 -15.36 -3.60 8.62
C GLU A 113 -14.60 -4.06 9.87
N GLU A 114 -13.27 -4.14 9.80
CA GLU A 114 -12.42 -4.53 10.93
C GLU A 114 -12.54 -3.56 12.13
N TYR A 115 -12.67 -2.26 11.88
CA TYR A 115 -12.90 -1.27 12.94
C TYR A 115 -14.27 -1.49 13.61
N ILE A 116 -15.33 -1.63 12.82
CA ILE A 116 -16.70 -1.84 13.32
C ILE A 116 -16.80 -3.13 14.14
N ASP A 117 -16.19 -4.22 13.67
CA ASP A 117 -16.20 -5.51 14.36
C ASP A 117 -15.55 -5.43 15.75
N ARG A 118 -14.54 -4.56 15.92
CA ARG A 118 -13.79 -4.42 17.18
C ARG A 118 -14.37 -3.40 18.14
N PHE A 119 -14.85 -2.28 17.62
CA PHE A 119 -15.19 -1.10 18.43
C PHE A 119 -16.64 -0.63 18.29
N GLY A 120 -17.40 -1.22 17.37
CA GLY A 120 -18.67 -0.68 16.92
C GLY A 120 -18.51 0.47 15.93
N PRO A 121 -19.61 1.12 15.52
CA PRO A 121 -19.55 2.17 14.52
C PRO A 121 -18.80 3.42 15.01
N PRO A 122 -17.96 4.04 14.16
CA PRO A 122 -17.38 5.34 14.48
C PRO A 122 -18.45 6.43 14.47
N GLU A 123 -18.21 7.57 15.14
CA GLU A 123 -19.14 8.70 15.04
C GLU A 123 -19.18 9.26 13.61
N ARG A 124 -18.03 9.28 12.91
CA ARG A 124 -17.91 9.79 11.54
C ARG A 124 -16.82 9.04 10.76
N VAL A 125 -17.08 8.86 9.46
CA VAL A 125 -16.07 8.38 8.51
C VAL A 125 -15.74 9.48 7.50
N VAL A 126 -14.46 9.65 7.18
CA VAL A 126 -14.00 10.54 6.11
C VAL A 126 -13.25 9.70 5.08
N LEU A 127 -13.71 9.71 3.83
CA LEU A 127 -13.04 9.09 2.69
C LEU A 127 -12.28 10.16 1.90
N ILE A 128 -10.94 10.12 1.91
CA ILE A 128 -10.10 11.10 1.21
C ILE A 128 -9.35 10.44 0.06
N HIS A 129 -9.79 10.67 -1.18
CA HIS A 129 -9.16 10.12 -2.39
C HIS A 129 -8.87 11.19 -3.43
N VAL A 130 -7.74 11.13 -4.12
CA VAL A 130 -7.56 11.96 -5.31
C VAL A 130 -8.47 11.48 -6.44
N TYR A 131 -8.89 12.44 -7.26
CA TYR A 131 -9.88 12.25 -8.32
C TYR A 131 -9.53 11.16 -9.36
N ASP A 132 -8.27 10.71 -9.43
CA ASP A 132 -7.83 9.67 -10.35
C ASP A 132 -7.72 8.28 -9.71
N VAL A 133 -8.13 8.08 -8.46
CA VAL A 133 -8.21 6.75 -7.84
C VAL A 133 -9.47 5.99 -8.23
N TRP A 134 -10.59 6.70 -8.36
CA TRP A 134 -11.91 6.10 -8.61
C TRP A 134 -11.96 5.09 -9.75
N HIS A 135 -11.16 5.30 -10.80
CA HIS A 135 -11.13 4.43 -11.98
C HIS A 135 -10.14 3.27 -11.93
N ARG A 136 -9.32 3.19 -10.87
CA ARG A 136 -8.29 2.17 -10.71
C ARG A 136 -8.94 0.87 -10.23
N SER A 137 -8.46 -0.26 -10.73
CA SER A 137 -8.87 -1.58 -10.26
C SER A 137 -7.98 -2.02 -9.10
N LEU A 138 -8.54 -2.85 -8.24
CA LEU A 138 -7.83 -3.51 -7.16
C LEU A 138 -6.67 -4.33 -7.73
N LYS A 139 -5.48 -4.18 -7.16
CA LYS A 139 -4.30 -4.99 -7.53
C LYS A 139 -4.11 -6.12 -6.52
N PRO A 140 -4.25 -7.40 -6.91
CA PRO A 140 -4.10 -8.53 -5.99
C PRO A 140 -2.77 -8.53 -5.23
N SER A 141 -1.67 -8.07 -5.84
CA SER A 141 -0.37 -8.00 -5.18
C SER A 141 -0.34 -7.11 -3.93
N LEU A 142 -1.21 -6.10 -3.83
CA LEU A 142 -1.32 -5.21 -2.67
C LEU A 142 -1.97 -5.90 -1.47
N ILE A 143 -2.90 -6.80 -1.73
CA ILE A 143 -3.65 -7.53 -0.71
C ILE A 143 -2.71 -8.40 0.14
N GLY A 144 -1.63 -8.95 -0.45
CA GLY A 144 -0.60 -9.69 0.28
C GLY A 144 0.11 -8.87 1.39
N ARG A 145 -0.09 -7.55 1.44
CA ARG A 145 0.47 -6.65 2.47
C ARG A 145 -0.41 -6.49 3.69
N ILE A 146 -1.66 -6.90 3.62
CA ILE A 146 -2.55 -6.88 4.77
C ILE A 146 -2.10 -7.96 5.76
N PRO A 147 -1.81 -7.61 7.03
CA PRO A 147 -1.36 -8.53 8.07
C PRO A 147 -2.52 -9.34 8.67
N ARG A 148 -3.38 -9.90 7.82
CA ARG A 148 -4.55 -10.68 8.24
C ARG A 148 -4.60 -12.04 7.54
N PRO A 149 -4.92 -13.12 8.27
CA PRO A 149 -4.98 -14.46 7.69
C PRO A 149 -6.18 -14.64 6.75
N TRP A 150 -7.29 -13.93 7.01
CA TRP A 150 -8.53 -14.05 6.24
C TRP A 150 -8.37 -13.68 4.76
N VAL A 151 -7.35 -12.89 4.42
CA VAL A 151 -7.03 -12.47 3.05
C VAL A 151 -6.90 -13.63 2.07
N LEU A 152 -6.47 -14.79 2.56
CA LEU A 152 -6.25 -15.98 1.73
C LEU A 152 -7.44 -16.94 1.73
N SER A 153 -8.50 -16.60 2.48
CA SER A 153 -9.69 -17.44 2.60
C SER A 153 -10.42 -17.57 1.26
N ASP A 154 -11.10 -18.70 1.08
CA ASP A 154 -12.01 -18.89 -0.07
C ASP A 154 -13.13 -17.85 -0.08
N GLN A 155 -13.63 -17.44 1.10
CA GLN A 155 -14.67 -16.42 1.22
C GLN A 155 -14.21 -15.07 0.66
N THR A 156 -12.99 -14.62 0.99
CA THR A 156 -12.43 -13.40 0.41
C THR A 156 -12.21 -13.56 -1.09
N ALA A 157 -11.70 -14.71 -1.54
CA ALA A 157 -11.50 -14.97 -2.96
C ALA A 157 -12.83 -14.94 -3.75
N GLU A 158 -13.89 -15.55 -3.22
CA GLU A 158 -15.22 -15.56 -3.82
C GLU A 158 -15.83 -14.15 -3.85
N ARG A 159 -15.79 -13.43 -2.71
CA ARG A 159 -16.33 -12.06 -2.59
C ARG A 159 -15.75 -11.10 -3.63
N TYR A 160 -14.46 -11.22 -3.93
CA TYR A 160 -13.76 -10.31 -4.85
C TYR A 160 -13.45 -10.94 -6.22
N GLY A 161 -13.94 -12.15 -6.48
CA GLY A 161 -13.71 -12.86 -7.74
C GLY A 161 -12.23 -13.08 -8.06
N PHE A 162 -11.40 -13.40 -7.07
CA PHE A 162 -9.98 -13.70 -7.28
C PHE A 162 -9.82 -15.05 -7.97
N ASP A 163 -9.34 -15.01 -9.20
CA ASP A 163 -8.91 -16.20 -9.92
C ASP A 163 -7.63 -16.80 -9.32
N GLN A 164 -7.20 -17.95 -9.84
CA GLN A 164 -6.00 -18.63 -9.36
C GLN A 164 -4.72 -17.80 -9.51
N GLU A 165 -4.67 -16.91 -10.51
CA GLU A 165 -3.53 -16.02 -10.71
C GLU A 165 -3.48 -14.95 -9.62
N ALA A 166 -4.60 -14.30 -9.33
CA ALA A 166 -4.72 -13.35 -8.22
C ALA A 166 -4.37 -14.01 -6.89
N ARG A 167 -4.85 -15.23 -6.62
CA ARG A 167 -4.54 -15.98 -5.39
C ARG A 167 -3.05 -16.29 -5.28
N ARG A 168 -2.42 -16.72 -6.38
CA ARG A 168 -0.97 -16.93 -6.45
C ARG A 168 -0.22 -15.63 -6.17
N ASP A 169 -0.64 -14.52 -6.77
CA ASP A 169 0.02 -13.22 -6.59
C ASP A 169 -0.08 -12.72 -5.14
N ILE A 170 -1.24 -12.89 -4.50
CA ILE A 170 -1.44 -12.60 -3.08
C ILE A 170 -0.50 -13.48 -2.24
N PHE A 171 -0.48 -14.79 -2.49
CA PHE A 171 0.37 -15.74 -1.77
C PHE A 171 1.86 -15.39 -1.89
N LEU A 172 2.35 -15.11 -3.11
CA LEU A 172 3.74 -14.76 -3.36
C LEU A 172 4.13 -13.45 -2.65
N ASN A 173 3.27 -12.43 -2.71
CA ASN A 173 3.53 -11.15 -2.03
C ASN A 173 3.46 -11.28 -0.50
N ARG A 174 2.70 -12.24 0.02
CA ARG A 174 2.58 -12.50 1.45
C ARG A 174 3.74 -13.33 2.01
N TYR A 175 4.05 -14.44 1.36
CA TYR A 175 4.92 -15.49 1.91
C TYR A 175 6.22 -15.73 1.15
N VAL A 176 6.39 -15.21 -0.07
CA VAL A 176 7.61 -15.45 -0.88
C VAL A 176 8.22 -14.13 -1.32
N ARG A 177 8.42 -13.24 -0.36
CA ARG A 177 8.86 -11.85 -0.56
C ARG A 177 10.24 -11.72 -1.18
N LEU A 178 11.14 -12.66 -0.88
CA LEU A 178 12.46 -12.72 -1.52
C LEU A 178 12.33 -12.75 -3.05
N PHE A 179 11.34 -13.48 -3.56
CA PHE A 179 11.05 -13.57 -4.99
C PHE A 179 10.19 -12.39 -5.48
N ALA A 180 9.07 -12.14 -4.80
CA ALA A 180 8.06 -11.15 -5.23
C ALA A 180 8.61 -9.71 -5.24
N GLU A 181 9.58 -9.40 -4.38
CA GLU A 181 10.14 -8.06 -4.21
C GLU A 181 11.63 -7.97 -4.54
N ARG A 182 12.14 -8.86 -5.39
CA ARG A 182 13.57 -8.88 -5.77
C ARG A 182 14.12 -7.51 -6.18
N THR A 183 13.31 -6.71 -6.88
CA THR A 183 13.70 -5.36 -7.32
C THR A 183 13.79 -4.40 -6.14
N SER A 184 12.83 -4.45 -5.21
CA SER A 184 12.87 -3.61 -4.02
C SER A 184 14.02 -4.00 -3.09
N LEU A 185 14.27 -5.30 -2.92
CA LEU A 185 15.42 -5.80 -2.15
C LEU A 185 16.74 -5.34 -2.77
N ARG A 186 16.93 -5.56 -4.08
CA ARG A 186 18.13 -5.12 -4.80
C ARG A 186 18.39 -3.62 -4.60
N LYS A 187 17.37 -2.79 -4.79
CA LYS A 187 17.48 -1.34 -4.60
C LYS A 187 17.81 -0.97 -3.15
N SER A 188 17.26 -1.68 -2.18
CA SER A 188 17.55 -1.44 -0.75
C SER A 188 19.00 -1.77 -0.42
N ILE A 189 19.54 -2.85 -1.00
CA ILE A 189 20.96 -3.23 -0.86
C ILE A 189 21.86 -2.22 -1.57
N GLU A 190 21.53 -1.83 -2.80
CA GLU A 190 22.27 -0.80 -3.55
C GLU A 190 22.29 0.53 -2.77
N TYR A 191 21.17 0.91 -2.15
CA TYR A 191 21.08 2.12 -1.34
C TYR A 191 21.91 2.01 -0.05
N ALA A 192 21.81 0.89 0.66
CA ALA A 192 22.61 0.66 1.87
C ALA A 192 24.11 0.69 1.55
N TRP A 193 24.51 0.07 0.43
CA TRP A 193 25.88 0.11 -0.06
C TRP A 193 26.33 1.54 -0.35
N LEU A 194 25.55 2.29 -1.14
CA LEU A 194 25.84 3.69 -1.47
C LEU A 194 26.01 4.53 -0.20
N ARG A 195 25.12 4.37 0.80
CA ARG A 195 25.21 5.09 2.08
C ARG A 195 26.47 4.76 2.88
N LEU A 196 27.02 3.55 2.73
CA LEU A 196 28.24 3.14 3.41
C LEU A 196 29.51 3.59 2.68
N THR A 197 29.45 3.78 1.36
CA THR A 197 30.64 4.05 0.53
C THR A 197 30.77 5.49 0.05
N SER A 198 29.68 6.25 0.03
CA SER A 198 29.63 7.61 -0.50
C SER A 198 29.54 8.64 0.59
N ASP A 199 30.08 9.83 0.32
CA ASP A 199 29.87 11.00 1.17
C ASP A 199 28.48 11.62 0.97
N ASP A 200 28.15 12.62 1.80
CA ASP A 200 26.86 13.30 1.77
C ASP A 200 26.59 14.02 0.42
N GLU A 201 27.64 14.46 -0.28
CA GLU A 201 27.50 15.17 -1.55
C GLU A 201 27.17 14.19 -2.68
N GLU A 202 27.87 13.05 -2.75
CA GLU A 202 27.58 11.96 -3.67
C GLU A 202 26.17 11.39 -3.45
N LEU A 203 25.75 11.21 -2.19
CA LEU A 203 24.39 10.79 -1.85
C LEU A 203 23.35 11.82 -2.29
N ALA A 204 23.61 13.12 -2.10
CA ALA A 204 22.72 14.18 -2.53
C ALA A 204 22.61 14.24 -4.06
N ASP A 205 23.71 14.04 -4.78
CA ASP A 205 23.72 13.99 -6.25
C ASP A 205 23.02 12.72 -6.78
N ALA A 206 23.27 11.56 -6.16
CA ALA A 206 22.54 10.34 -6.46
C ALA A 206 21.04 10.51 -6.23
N ARG A 207 20.60 11.21 -5.17
CA ARG A 207 19.17 11.52 -4.93
C ARG A 207 18.57 12.43 -6.00
N LYS A 208 19.36 13.35 -6.55
CA LYS A 208 18.94 14.24 -7.64
C LYS A 208 18.83 13.48 -8.97
N LYS A 209 19.81 12.60 -9.25
CA LYS A 209 19.92 11.85 -10.51
C LYS A 209 19.01 10.63 -10.55
N ASP A 210 19.09 9.81 -9.50
CA ASP A 210 18.35 8.58 -9.37
C ASP A 210 17.08 8.78 -8.55
N ARG A 211 15.96 8.82 -9.30
CA ARG A 211 14.60 8.88 -8.75
C ARG A 211 14.23 7.65 -7.91
N ALA A 212 15.10 6.63 -7.88
CA ALA A 212 14.90 5.43 -7.08
C ALA A 212 15.34 5.61 -5.62
N LEU A 213 16.13 6.63 -5.29
CA LEU A 213 16.38 6.95 -3.90
C LEU A 213 15.11 7.61 -3.34
N PRO A 214 14.50 7.04 -2.27
CA PRO A 214 13.33 7.65 -1.68
C PRO A 214 13.69 9.09 -1.26
N PRO A 215 12.74 10.05 -1.37
CA PRO A 215 12.86 11.29 -0.60
C PRO A 215 13.10 10.94 0.88
N GLU A 216 13.55 11.89 1.69
CA GLU A 216 13.73 11.69 3.14
C GLU A 216 12.64 10.79 3.72
N ASP A 217 13.05 9.81 4.54
CA ASP A 217 12.19 8.73 4.98
C ASP A 217 10.89 9.31 5.57
N PRO A 218 9.72 8.90 5.05
CA PRO A 218 8.46 9.43 5.54
C PRO A 218 8.32 9.16 7.04
N GLU A 219 7.93 10.18 7.80
CA GLU A 219 7.63 10.00 9.22
C GLU A 219 6.24 9.37 9.33
N LEU A 220 6.22 8.10 9.75
CA LEU A 220 5.00 7.34 9.98
C LEU A 220 4.60 7.48 11.46
N THR A 221 3.53 8.19 11.76
CA THR A 221 3.09 8.40 13.15
C THR A 221 2.18 7.26 13.63
N ASP A 222 2.03 7.13 14.95
CA ASP A 222 1.09 6.18 15.58
C ASP A 222 -0.37 6.54 15.33
N SER A 223 -0.67 7.83 15.05
CA SER A 223 -1.99 8.27 14.60
C SER A 223 -2.27 7.90 13.13
N GLY A 224 -1.27 7.32 12.45
CA GLY A 224 -1.31 6.96 11.04
C GLY A 224 -1.13 8.15 10.10
N PHE A 225 -0.87 9.36 10.59
CA PHE A 225 -0.43 10.45 9.72
C PHE A 225 0.92 10.13 9.08
N VAL A 226 1.10 10.52 7.83
CA VAL A 226 2.36 10.35 7.11
C VAL A 226 2.89 11.71 6.71
N ARG A 227 3.96 12.15 7.38
CA ARG A 227 4.62 13.39 7.03
C ARG A 227 5.60 13.14 5.90
N MET A 228 5.39 13.84 4.79
CA MET A 228 6.33 13.85 3.66
C MET A 228 7.18 15.12 3.71
N CYS A 229 8.49 14.97 3.62
CA CYS A 229 9.40 16.10 3.48
C CYS A 229 9.40 16.64 2.04
N GLY A 230 9.14 17.94 1.88
CA GLY A 230 9.48 18.77 0.72
C GLY A 230 9.12 18.25 -0.68
N ALA A 231 8.21 18.94 -1.38
CA ALA A 231 7.98 18.65 -2.80
C ALA A 231 9.19 19.05 -3.66
N LEU A 232 9.78 18.08 -4.40
CA LEU A 232 10.78 18.38 -5.43
C LEU A 232 10.12 19.17 -6.58
N PRO A 233 10.57 20.41 -6.91
CA PRO A 233 9.90 21.24 -7.92
C PRO A 233 9.78 20.58 -9.30
N SER A 234 10.77 19.78 -9.68
CA SER A 234 10.78 19.02 -10.93
C SER A 234 9.76 17.88 -10.95
N ALA A 235 9.57 17.19 -9.82
CA ALA A 235 8.55 16.16 -9.64
C ALA A 235 7.16 16.79 -9.70
N LEU A 236 6.93 17.87 -8.95
CA LEU A 236 5.67 18.61 -8.95
C LEU A 236 5.27 19.07 -10.37
N LYS A 237 6.22 19.62 -11.16
CA LYS A 237 5.97 20.05 -12.55
C LYS A 237 5.66 18.88 -13.48
N ARG A 238 6.31 17.72 -13.29
CA ARG A 238 6.03 16.50 -14.07
C ARG A 238 4.66 15.95 -13.73
N ASP A 239 4.34 15.83 -12.45
CA ASP A 239 3.10 15.22 -11.97
C ASP A 239 1.92 16.12 -12.35
N SER A 240 2.05 17.44 -12.21
CA SER A 240 1.08 18.41 -12.74
C SER A 240 0.79 18.22 -14.23
N ARG A 241 1.82 17.99 -15.06
CA ARG A 241 1.62 17.69 -16.49
C ARG A 241 0.95 16.34 -16.71
N GLY A 242 1.22 15.34 -15.88
CA GLY A 242 0.55 14.04 -15.87
C GLY A 242 -0.95 14.20 -15.62
N HIS A 243 -1.30 14.90 -14.54
CA HIS A 243 -2.66 15.24 -14.15
C HIS A 243 -3.40 16.01 -15.25
N MET A 244 -2.80 17.05 -15.85
CA MET A 244 -3.45 17.77 -16.96
C MET A 244 -3.70 16.89 -18.18
N ARG A 245 -2.79 15.97 -18.52
CA ARG A 245 -3.02 15.01 -19.61
C ARG A 245 -4.14 14.02 -19.28
N PHE A 246 -4.23 13.60 -18.02
CA PHE A 246 -5.31 12.74 -17.55
C PHE A 246 -6.68 13.45 -17.68
N LEU A 247 -6.81 14.65 -17.10
CA LEU A 247 -8.04 15.43 -17.08
C LEU A 247 -8.57 15.76 -18.49
N LYS A 248 -7.66 16.03 -19.44
CA LYS A 248 -8.02 16.32 -20.84
C LYS A 248 -8.52 15.10 -21.61
N LYS A 249 -8.01 13.91 -21.30
CA LYS A 249 -8.27 12.69 -22.09
C LYS A 249 -9.35 11.80 -21.49
N ARG A 250 -9.62 11.92 -20.19
CA ARG A 250 -10.45 10.97 -19.46
C ARG A 250 -11.74 11.63 -19.01
N ARG A 251 -12.82 10.86 -19.11
CA ARG A 251 -14.07 11.14 -18.40
C ARG A 251 -14.03 10.45 -17.03
N PRO A 252 -14.68 11.02 -16.00
CA PRO A 252 -14.84 10.32 -14.74
C PRO A 252 -15.48 8.95 -14.97
N ARG A 253 -14.90 7.94 -14.32
CA ARG A 253 -15.43 6.58 -14.28
C ARG A 253 -15.03 5.97 -12.95
N ILE A 254 -15.86 5.07 -12.44
CA ILE A 254 -15.56 4.26 -11.28
C ILE A 254 -15.27 2.83 -11.74
N SER A 255 -14.25 2.18 -11.18
CA SER A 255 -14.01 0.75 -11.41
C SER A 255 -15.12 -0.08 -10.74
N LYS A 256 -15.25 -1.35 -11.15
CA LYS A 256 -16.20 -2.29 -10.52
C LYS A 256 -15.90 -2.42 -9.03
N ASP A 257 -14.63 -2.68 -8.68
CA ASP A 257 -14.18 -2.87 -7.30
C ASP A 257 -14.47 -1.65 -6.41
N ASN A 258 -14.14 -0.44 -6.89
CA ASN A 258 -14.41 0.78 -6.14
C ASN A 258 -15.91 1.07 -6.01
N ARG A 259 -16.71 0.74 -7.04
CA ARG A 259 -18.16 0.91 -6.98
C ARG A 259 -18.79 -0.02 -5.95
N GLU A 260 -18.42 -1.30 -5.97
CA GLU A 260 -18.92 -2.28 -5.01
C GLU A 260 -18.50 -1.95 -3.58
N ALA A 261 -17.25 -1.49 -3.40
CA ALA A 261 -16.77 -1.05 -2.10
C ALA A 261 -17.50 0.20 -1.60
N LEU A 262 -17.70 1.22 -2.44
CA LEU A 262 -18.44 2.44 -2.07
C LEU A 262 -19.89 2.13 -1.67
N LEU A 263 -20.58 1.28 -2.44
CA LEU A 263 -21.94 0.84 -2.11
C LEU A 263 -21.99 0.06 -0.79
N SER A 264 -20.97 -0.75 -0.52
CA SER A 264 -20.87 -1.50 0.75
C SER A 264 -20.62 -0.55 1.93
N ILE A 265 -19.75 0.46 1.78
CA ILE A 265 -19.53 1.50 2.80
C ILE A 265 -20.83 2.28 3.05
N ALA A 266 -21.56 2.67 2.01
CA ALA A 266 -22.84 3.35 2.14
C ALA A 266 -23.89 2.49 2.87
N LYS A 267 -23.93 1.18 2.57
CA LYS A 267 -24.80 0.24 3.28
C LYS A 267 -24.43 0.12 4.77
N LEU A 268 -23.15 0.02 5.10
CA LEU A 268 -22.68 -0.01 6.50
C LEU A 268 -23.05 1.29 7.23
N ALA A 269 -22.85 2.43 6.59
CA ALA A 269 -23.21 3.74 7.12
C ALA A 269 -24.70 3.85 7.45
N GLN A 270 -25.56 3.38 6.54
CA GLN A 270 -27.01 3.34 6.75
C GLN A 270 -27.39 2.36 7.87
N GLN A 271 -26.80 1.17 7.88
CA GLN A 271 -27.10 0.11 8.85
C GLN A 271 -26.74 0.54 10.29
N HIS A 272 -25.63 1.25 10.46
CA HIS A 272 -25.11 1.61 11.78
C HIS A 272 -25.34 3.08 12.16
N GLY A 273 -25.88 3.91 11.26
CA GLY A 273 -26.26 5.29 11.55
C GLY A 273 -25.11 6.29 11.66
N PHE A 274 -24.00 6.09 10.92
CA PHE A 274 -22.89 7.05 10.88
C PHE A 274 -22.80 7.77 9.52
N PRO A 275 -22.45 9.07 9.49
CA PRO A 275 -22.22 9.79 8.25
C PRO A 275 -20.87 9.42 7.62
N VAL A 276 -20.85 9.41 6.29
CA VAL A 276 -19.63 9.27 5.47
C VAL A 276 -19.41 10.56 4.70
N HIS A 277 -18.26 11.20 4.93
CA HIS A 277 -17.85 12.41 4.23
C HIS A 277 -16.86 12.03 3.13
N VAL A 278 -17.25 12.22 1.86
CA VAL A 278 -16.36 11.98 0.72
C VAL A 278 -15.66 13.27 0.34
N ILE A 279 -14.33 13.29 0.48
CA ILE A 279 -13.46 14.40 0.13
C ILE A 279 -12.60 13.96 -1.04
N ASN A 280 -12.66 14.70 -2.14
CA ASN A 280 -11.65 14.57 -3.16
C ASN A 280 -10.38 15.26 -2.63
N GLY A 281 -9.33 14.48 -2.37
CA GLY A 281 -8.14 14.87 -1.63
C GLY A 281 -7.47 16.14 -2.14
N PRO A 282 -6.62 16.79 -1.31
CA PRO A 282 -6.07 18.08 -1.64
C PRO A 282 -5.24 18.02 -2.92
N LEU A 283 -5.34 19.10 -3.69
CA LEU A 283 -4.67 19.22 -4.96
C LEU A 283 -3.69 20.36 -4.93
N TYR A 284 -2.70 20.24 -5.80
CA TYR A 284 -1.85 21.37 -6.11
C TYR A 284 -2.74 22.53 -6.60
N GLU A 285 -2.74 23.65 -5.89
CA GLU A 285 -3.59 24.82 -6.14
C GLU A 285 -3.61 25.25 -7.61
N ARG A 286 -2.48 25.13 -8.32
CA ARG A 286 -2.41 25.50 -9.75
C ARG A 286 -3.19 24.55 -10.67
N LEU A 287 -3.45 23.32 -10.26
CA LEU A 287 -4.35 22.39 -10.95
C LEU A 287 -5.81 22.75 -10.70
N GLU A 288 -6.16 23.10 -9.47
CA GLU A 288 -7.52 23.52 -9.10
C GLU A 288 -7.97 24.69 -9.97
N ARG A 289 -7.11 25.70 -10.16
CA ARG A 289 -7.38 26.87 -11.01
C ARG A 289 -7.57 26.58 -12.52
N LYS A 290 -7.54 25.33 -12.97
CA LYS A 290 -7.69 24.96 -14.39
C LYS A 290 -9.15 24.63 -14.72
N PRO A 291 -9.75 25.22 -15.78
CA PRO A 291 -11.12 24.90 -16.18
C PRO A 291 -11.35 23.41 -16.46
N GLU A 292 -10.34 22.71 -17.00
CA GLU A 292 -10.43 21.27 -17.25
C GLU A 292 -10.57 20.46 -15.96
N PHE A 293 -10.00 20.97 -14.85
CA PHE A 293 -10.13 20.34 -13.54
C PHE A 293 -11.55 20.49 -13.01
N HIS A 294 -12.09 21.71 -12.95
CA HIS A 294 -13.48 21.95 -12.50
C HIS A 294 -14.49 21.11 -13.29
N GLY A 295 -14.40 21.13 -14.62
CA GLY A 295 -15.33 20.36 -15.45
C GLY A 295 -15.22 18.85 -15.23
N TYR A 296 -14.02 18.31 -14.96
CA TYR A 296 -13.86 16.90 -14.59
C TYR A 296 -14.45 16.62 -13.20
N PHE A 297 -14.17 17.50 -12.24
CA PHE A 297 -14.58 17.39 -10.85
C PHE A 297 -16.10 17.42 -10.69
N ASP A 298 -16.79 18.36 -11.33
CA ASP A 298 -18.25 18.48 -11.26
C ASP A 298 -18.95 17.21 -11.77
N ARG A 299 -18.44 16.65 -12.87
CA ARG A 299 -18.92 15.37 -13.41
C ARG A 299 -18.64 14.21 -12.46
N GLN A 300 -17.49 14.22 -11.78
CA GLN A 300 -17.15 13.18 -10.79
C GLN A 300 -18.04 13.27 -9.55
N VAL A 301 -18.27 14.47 -9.00
CA VAL A 301 -19.17 14.68 -7.87
C VAL A 301 -20.58 14.25 -8.22
N THR A 302 -21.07 14.60 -9.41
CA THR A 302 -22.37 14.16 -9.92
C THR A 302 -22.43 12.63 -9.99
N MET A 303 -21.42 11.99 -10.58
CA MET A 303 -21.33 10.52 -10.66
C MET A 303 -21.36 9.88 -9.27
N LEU A 304 -20.63 10.41 -8.29
CA LEU A 304 -20.58 9.85 -6.93
C LEU A 304 -21.91 10.03 -6.19
N ARG A 305 -22.58 11.18 -6.34
CA ARG A 305 -23.91 11.42 -5.75
C ARG A 305 -24.95 10.44 -6.27
N THR A 306 -25.05 10.31 -7.59
CA THR A 306 -26.01 9.38 -8.23
C THR A 306 -25.75 7.91 -7.91
N LEU A 307 -24.56 7.54 -7.42
CA LEU A 307 -24.26 6.16 -7.03
C LEU A 307 -24.78 5.80 -5.64
N VAL A 308 -24.98 6.79 -4.75
CA VAL A 308 -25.33 6.56 -3.34
C VAL A 308 -26.73 7.04 -2.96
N GLU A 309 -27.37 7.80 -3.84
CA GLU A 309 -28.81 8.12 -3.81
C GLU A 309 -29.65 6.95 -4.34
#